data_AF-A0A6C1P4L5-F1
#
_entry.id   AF-A0A6C1P4L5-F1
#
_cell.length_a   1.000
_cell.length_b   1.000
_cell.length_c   1.000
_cell.angle_alpha   90.00
_cell.angle_beta   90.00
_cell.angle_gamma   90.00
#
_symmetry.space_group_name_H-M   'P 1'
#
loop_
_entity.id
_entity.type
_entity.pdbx_description
1 polymer ?
#
loop_
_entity_poly.entity_id
_entity_poly.type
_entity_poly.pdbx_seq_one_letter_code
_entity_poly.pdbx_strand_id
1 'polypeptide(L)'
;MLPPELRNFSIITEVSDEAGCIYLLTRGGREKKLVITVHEGVTLPSGFEGDKAVKGNNRFLICDLTAVNAAALRLALPFTRPVLLGKQNSFGFGDRLGNAGAAHLRSLRSSGFLPVVAQQSIRELDRTGRTAREVMDTATWAVFQENYTAGFGADADHLKTFKDIDRMMEAGFTMYTIDPSDYVDNRVVDMDESQLGQAFAELPWDQLGNTPESFLVSYADVTFRLQNGITLQPTRLNIKRAAVKYGRAILHTQQMYRYIKDTYPEADSEVEISVDETPYPTTP
;
A
#
# COMPACT_ATOMS: atom_id res chain seq x y z
N MET A 1 20.60 -24.46 -18.87
CA MET A 1 19.64 -25.41 -19.48
C MET A 1 18.75 -25.96 -18.37
N LEU A 2 17.41 -25.84 -18.47
CA LEU A 2 16.47 -26.33 -17.46
C LEU A 2 16.58 -27.85 -17.23
N PRO A 3 16.18 -28.36 -16.05
CA PRO A 3 16.20 -29.80 -15.76
C PRO A 3 15.09 -30.54 -16.56
N PRO A 4 15.20 -31.86 -16.78
CA PRO A 4 14.30 -32.61 -17.68
C PRO A 4 12.80 -32.50 -17.35
N GLU A 5 12.47 -32.33 -16.06
CA GLU A 5 11.12 -32.13 -15.52
C GLU A 5 10.45 -30.88 -16.13
N LEU A 6 11.24 -29.90 -16.55
CA LEU A 6 10.80 -28.63 -17.13
C LEU A 6 11.06 -28.55 -18.64
N ARG A 7 11.14 -29.69 -19.33
CA ARG A 7 11.40 -29.75 -20.79
C ARG A 7 10.44 -28.92 -21.66
N ASN A 8 9.21 -28.71 -21.18
CA ASN A 8 8.17 -27.93 -21.88
C ASN A 8 8.06 -26.49 -21.38
N PHE A 9 8.96 -26.06 -20.51
CA PHE A 9 8.98 -24.72 -19.94
C PHE A 9 10.03 -23.85 -20.62
N SER A 10 9.73 -22.56 -20.74
CA SER A 10 10.67 -21.52 -21.16
C SER A 10 11.02 -20.59 -20.00
N ILE A 11 12.25 -20.09 -19.94
CA ILE A 11 12.65 -19.04 -18.99
C ILE A 11 12.00 -17.71 -19.41
N ILE A 12 11.34 -17.04 -18.47
CA ILE A 12 10.77 -15.69 -18.62
C ILE A 12 11.75 -14.63 -18.12
N THR A 13 12.35 -14.87 -16.94
CA THR A 13 13.32 -13.99 -16.32
C THR A 13 14.38 -14.80 -15.60
N GLU A 14 15.55 -14.21 -15.44
CA GLU A 14 16.72 -14.76 -14.77
C GLU A 14 17.36 -13.66 -13.93
N VAL A 15 17.59 -13.95 -12.65
CA VAL A 15 18.23 -13.05 -11.69
C VAL A 15 19.25 -13.85 -10.90
N SER A 16 20.46 -13.31 -10.72
CA SER A 16 21.51 -13.94 -9.92
C SER A 16 21.77 -13.12 -8.66
N ASP A 17 22.03 -13.81 -7.54
CA ASP A 17 22.50 -13.16 -6.31
C ASP A 17 24.02 -13.27 -6.14
N GLU A 18 24.56 -12.55 -5.16
CA GLU A 18 26.00 -12.53 -4.84
C GLU A 18 26.52 -13.87 -4.31
N ALA A 19 25.63 -14.73 -3.78
CA ALA A 19 25.98 -16.06 -3.29
C ALA A 19 26.12 -17.09 -4.44
N GLY A 20 25.86 -16.69 -5.68
CA GLY A 20 25.95 -17.55 -6.86
C GLY A 20 24.69 -18.39 -7.10
N CYS A 21 23.56 -18.03 -6.49
CA CYS A 21 22.27 -18.63 -6.81
C CYS A 21 21.64 -17.90 -8.00
N ILE A 22 21.05 -18.67 -8.91
CA ILE A 22 20.34 -18.16 -10.08
C ILE A 22 18.85 -18.50 -9.91
N TYR A 23 18.01 -17.47 -9.86
CA TYR A 23 16.56 -17.56 -9.75
C TYR A 23 15.95 -17.34 -11.13
N LEU A 24 15.20 -18.34 -11.59
CA LEU A 24 14.53 -18.33 -12.88
C LEU A 24 13.02 -18.35 -12.67
N LEU A 25 12.30 -17.45 -13.31
CA LEU A 25 10.86 -17.68 -13.52
C LEU A 25 10.70 -18.42 -14.83
N THR A 26 10.03 -19.56 -14.78
CA THR A 26 9.78 -20.39 -15.96
C THR A 26 8.29 -20.52 -16.22
N ARG A 27 7.89 -20.79 -17.48
CA ARG A 27 6.49 -21.00 -17.85
C ARG A 27 6.32 -22.13 -18.86
N GLY A 28 5.36 -23.01 -18.57
CA GLY A 28 4.86 -24.06 -19.46
C GLY A 28 3.36 -23.89 -19.65
N GLY A 29 2.93 -23.43 -20.82
CA GLY A 29 1.52 -23.05 -21.03
C GLY A 29 1.09 -21.90 -20.11
N ARG A 30 0.12 -22.15 -19.23
CA ARG A 30 -0.37 -21.19 -18.22
C ARG A 30 0.31 -21.32 -16.86
N GLU A 31 1.05 -22.40 -16.64
CA GLU A 31 1.71 -22.67 -15.37
C GLU A 31 3.05 -21.95 -15.31
N LYS A 32 3.35 -21.36 -14.14
CA LYS A 32 4.65 -20.77 -13.84
C LYS A 32 5.30 -21.51 -12.68
N LYS A 33 6.62 -21.64 -12.72
CA LYS A 33 7.44 -22.18 -11.62
C LYS A 33 8.60 -21.24 -11.36
N LEU A 34 8.94 -21.06 -10.09
CA LEU A 34 10.25 -20.53 -9.70
C LEU A 34 11.25 -21.69 -9.74
N VAL A 35 12.40 -21.49 -10.36
CA VAL A 35 13.48 -22.48 -10.39
C VAL A 35 14.73 -21.82 -9.85
N ILE A 36 15.29 -22.37 -8.79
CA ILE A 36 16.55 -21.91 -8.20
C ILE A 36 17.62 -22.91 -8.60
N THR A 37 18.68 -22.44 -9.25
CA THR A 37 19.78 -23.29 -9.67
C THR A 37 21.10 -22.77 -9.14
N VAL A 38 21.97 -23.70 -8.76
CA VAL A 38 23.32 -23.45 -8.25
C VAL A 38 24.30 -24.42 -8.91
N HIS A 39 25.53 -23.95 -9.11
CA HIS A 39 26.64 -24.83 -9.49
C HIS A 39 27.06 -25.73 -8.32
N GLU A 40 27.79 -26.80 -8.63
CA GLU A 40 28.43 -27.66 -7.64
C GLU A 40 29.29 -26.83 -6.66
N GLY A 41 29.15 -27.13 -5.36
CA GLY A 41 29.82 -26.37 -4.29
C GLY A 41 29.05 -25.16 -3.75
N VAL A 42 28.06 -24.62 -4.48
CA VAL A 42 27.20 -23.52 -4.00
C VAL A 42 25.94 -24.08 -3.36
N THR A 43 25.57 -23.62 -2.17
CA THR A 43 24.40 -24.11 -1.41
C THR A 43 23.11 -23.46 -1.89
N LEU A 44 22.06 -24.27 -2.09
CA LEU A 44 20.72 -23.75 -2.38
C LEU A 44 20.20 -22.93 -1.19
N PRO A 45 19.50 -21.80 -1.44
CA PRO A 45 18.96 -20.98 -0.37
C PRO A 45 17.89 -21.75 0.43
N SER A 46 17.79 -21.45 1.73
CA SER A 46 16.78 -22.01 2.62
C SER A 46 15.44 -21.25 2.53
N GLY A 47 14.39 -21.80 3.12
CA GLY A 47 13.06 -21.16 3.19
C GLY A 47 12.15 -21.43 1.99
N PHE A 48 12.68 -22.00 0.90
CA PHE A 48 11.91 -22.40 -0.26
C PHE A 48 11.41 -23.85 -0.16
N GLU A 49 10.20 -24.08 -0.66
CA GLU A 49 9.54 -25.39 -0.80
C GLU A 49 9.45 -25.77 -2.27
N GLY A 50 10.01 -26.93 -2.62
CA GLY A 50 10.02 -27.41 -3.99
C GLY A 50 10.74 -28.74 -4.17
N ASP A 51 10.63 -29.29 -5.38
CA ASP A 51 11.26 -30.54 -5.76
C ASP A 51 12.72 -30.32 -6.14
N LYS A 52 13.60 -31.19 -5.64
CA LYS A 52 15.03 -31.14 -5.96
C LYS A 52 15.29 -31.92 -7.25
N ALA A 53 16.08 -31.34 -8.15
CA ALA A 53 16.55 -32.00 -9.36
C ALA A 53 18.04 -31.75 -9.59
N VAL A 54 18.67 -32.59 -10.42
CA VAL A 54 20.10 -32.48 -10.77
C VAL A 54 20.26 -32.68 -12.27
N LYS A 55 21.08 -31.85 -12.92
CA LYS A 55 21.44 -32.01 -14.34
C LYS A 55 22.88 -31.57 -14.56
N GLY A 56 23.75 -32.52 -14.88
CA GLY A 56 25.20 -32.27 -14.91
C GLY A 56 25.69 -31.84 -13.53
N ASN A 57 26.48 -30.76 -13.48
CA ASN A 57 27.04 -30.23 -12.23
C ASN A 57 26.13 -29.19 -11.55
N ASN A 58 24.87 -29.08 -11.98
CA ASN A 58 23.92 -28.10 -11.44
C ASN A 58 22.85 -28.80 -10.59
N ARG A 59 22.54 -28.19 -9.46
CA ARG A 59 21.43 -28.58 -8.58
C ARG A 59 20.31 -27.56 -8.70
N PHE A 60 19.08 -28.06 -8.74
CA PHE A 60 17.88 -27.28 -8.94
C PHE A 60 16.91 -27.48 -7.78
N LEU A 61 16.18 -26.44 -7.44
CA LEU A 61 14.95 -26.47 -6.65
C LEU A 61 13.82 -25.92 -7.51
N ILE A 62 12.79 -26.73 -7.77
CA ILE A 62 11.65 -26.40 -8.62
C ILE A 62 10.46 -26.11 -7.71
N CYS A 63 10.06 -24.85 -7.65
CA CYS A 63 9.12 -24.32 -6.68
C CYS A 63 7.81 -23.87 -7.36
N ASP A 64 6.68 -24.20 -6.72
CA ASP A 64 5.40 -23.56 -7.02
C ASP A 64 5.37 -22.10 -6.57
N LEU A 65 4.54 -21.27 -7.21
CA LEU A 65 4.36 -19.86 -6.85
C LEU A 65 3.43 -19.71 -5.62
N THR A 66 3.83 -20.31 -4.50
CA THR A 66 3.09 -20.29 -3.24
C THR A 66 3.44 -19.08 -2.37
N ALA A 67 2.64 -18.81 -1.34
CA ALA A 67 2.92 -17.76 -0.36
C ALA A 67 4.23 -17.99 0.41
N VAL A 68 4.58 -19.25 0.70
CA VAL A 68 5.86 -19.60 1.35
C VAL A 68 7.03 -19.21 0.45
N ASN A 69 6.97 -19.58 -0.83
CA ASN A 69 8.02 -19.27 -1.79
C ASN A 69 8.09 -17.77 -2.13
N ALA A 70 6.97 -17.05 -2.12
CA ALA A 70 6.95 -15.61 -2.28
C ALA A 70 7.62 -14.89 -1.10
N ALA A 71 7.36 -15.35 0.12
CA ALA A 71 8.02 -14.83 1.34
C ALA A 71 9.53 -15.12 1.32
N ALA A 72 9.93 -16.33 0.94
CA ALA A 72 11.35 -16.69 0.78
C ALA A 72 12.03 -15.85 -0.31
N LEU A 73 11.36 -15.59 -1.44
CA LEU A 73 11.88 -14.74 -2.50
C LEU A 73 12.10 -13.31 -2.04
N ARG A 74 11.16 -12.76 -1.26
CA ARG A 74 11.29 -11.43 -0.62
C ARG A 74 12.52 -11.33 0.26
N LEU A 75 12.87 -12.40 0.98
CA LEU A 75 14.08 -12.43 1.81
C LEU A 75 15.36 -12.55 0.97
N ALA A 76 15.35 -13.40 -0.06
CA ALA A 76 16.51 -13.67 -0.91
C ALA A 76 16.82 -12.52 -1.87
N LEU A 77 15.79 -11.88 -2.43
CA LEU A 77 15.88 -10.80 -3.41
C LEU A 77 15.11 -9.58 -2.90
N PRO A 78 15.74 -8.69 -2.11
CA PRO A 78 15.05 -7.60 -1.42
C PRO A 78 14.27 -6.64 -2.32
N PHE A 79 14.63 -6.50 -3.60
CA PHE A 79 13.87 -5.67 -4.56
C PHE A 79 12.45 -6.20 -4.83
N THR A 80 12.16 -7.44 -4.44
CA THR A 80 10.82 -8.04 -4.53
C THR A 80 9.93 -7.74 -3.32
N ARG A 81 10.46 -6.99 -2.33
CA ARG A 81 9.72 -6.42 -1.21
C ARG A 81 9.24 -5.00 -1.54
N PRO A 82 8.07 -4.58 -1.03
CA PRO A 82 7.65 -3.20 -1.16
C PRO A 82 8.58 -2.27 -0.37
N VAL A 83 8.63 -1.00 -0.78
CA VAL A 83 9.39 0.07 -0.13
C VAL A 83 8.50 1.29 0.07
N LEU A 84 8.95 2.23 0.90
CA LEU A 84 8.40 3.58 0.94
C LEU A 84 8.79 4.34 -0.33
N LEU A 85 7.84 5.02 -0.95
CA LEU A 85 8.08 5.78 -2.19
C LEU A 85 8.47 7.25 -1.91
N GLY A 86 8.15 7.74 -0.73
CA GLY A 86 8.34 9.11 -0.28
C GLY A 86 7.51 10.09 -1.11
N LYS A 87 8.12 11.23 -1.45
CA LYS A 87 7.48 12.30 -2.24
C LYS A 87 7.64 12.11 -3.76
N GLN A 88 8.05 10.91 -4.18
CA GLN A 88 8.23 10.63 -5.60
C GLN A 88 6.86 10.51 -6.27
N ASN A 89 6.78 10.89 -7.55
CA ASN A 89 5.57 10.69 -8.32
C ASN A 89 5.27 9.19 -8.39
N SER A 90 4.08 8.79 -7.95
CA SER A 90 3.66 7.39 -7.90
C SER A 90 2.31 7.19 -8.58
N PHE A 91 2.03 5.96 -9.01
CA PHE A 91 0.75 5.60 -9.62
C PHE A 91 0.24 4.28 -9.05
N GLY A 92 -1.04 4.28 -8.65
CA GLY A 92 -1.77 3.16 -8.08
C GLY A 92 -2.21 2.11 -9.11
N PHE A 93 -1.77 0.86 -8.95
CA PHE A 93 -2.08 -0.24 -9.86
C PHE A 93 -2.93 -1.33 -9.21
N GLY A 94 -4.14 -0.97 -8.80
CA GLY A 94 -5.12 -1.91 -8.27
C GLY A 94 -5.36 -3.10 -9.20
N ASP A 95 -5.07 -4.32 -8.74
CA ASP A 95 -5.24 -5.56 -9.50
C ASP A 95 -6.12 -6.55 -8.73
N ARG A 96 -7.42 -6.54 -9.03
CA ARG A 96 -8.42 -7.42 -8.41
C ARG A 96 -8.28 -8.89 -8.81
N LEU A 97 -7.53 -9.18 -9.88
CA LEU A 97 -7.39 -10.52 -10.47
C LEU A 97 -6.05 -11.17 -10.16
N GLY A 98 -5.03 -10.38 -9.81
CA GLY A 98 -3.68 -10.83 -9.49
C GLY A 98 -2.85 -11.27 -10.70
N ASN A 99 -3.21 -10.83 -11.91
CA ASN A 99 -2.56 -11.24 -13.16
C ASN A 99 -2.12 -10.07 -14.06
N ALA A 100 -2.38 -8.82 -13.66
CA ALA A 100 -2.09 -7.62 -14.43
C ALA A 100 -0.75 -6.96 -14.06
N GLY A 101 -0.18 -7.27 -12.88
CA GLY A 101 1.02 -6.61 -12.35
C GLY A 101 2.21 -6.52 -13.33
N ALA A 102 2.49 -7.57 -14.11
CA ALA A 102 3.55 -7.53 -15.11
C ALA A 102 3.27 -6.51 -16.24
N ALA A 103 2.01 -6.39 -16.67
CA ALA A 103 1.61 -5.39 -17.67
C ALA A 103 1.64 -3.98 -17.08
N HIS A 104 1.23 -3.82 -15.82
CA HIS A 104 1.32 -2.56 -15.08
C HIS A 104 2.76 -2.02 -15.06
N LEU A 105 3.73 -2.86 -14.67
CA LEU A 105 5.14 -2.49 -14.66
C LEU A 105 5.66 -2.10 -16.06
N ARG A 106 5.23 -2.79 -17.12
CA ARG A 106 5.60 -2.43 -18.49
C ARG A 106 5.01 -1.09 -18.92
N SER A 107 3.77 -0.79 -18.53
CA SER A 107 3.12 0.47 -18.90
C SER A 107 3.77 1.71 -18.29
N LEU A 108 4.45 1.57 -17.15
CA LEU A 108 5.17 2.67 -16.52
C LEU A 108 6.60 2.89 -17.02
N ARG A 109 7.13 2.01 -17.87
CA ARG A 109 8.50 2.17 -18.39
C ARG A 109 8.62 3.55 -19.03
N SER A 110 9.61 4.33 -18.60
CA SER A 110 9.90 5.69 -19.07
C SER A 110 8.85 6.76 -18.73
N SER A 111 7.90 6.49 -17.83
CA SER A 111 6.90 7.49 -17.38
C SER A 111 7.45 8.51 -16.37
N GLY A 112 8.49 8.13 -15.61
CA GLY A 112 8.97 8.91 -14.46
C GLY A 112 8.16 8.70 -13.17
N PHE A 113 7.21 7.77 -13.15
CA PHE A 113 6.41 7.40 -11.98
C PHE A 113 6.87 6.06 -11.39
N LEU A 114 6.81 5.94 -10.06
CA LEU A 114 6.99 4.68 -9.34
C LEU A 114 5.67 3.92 -9.21
N PRO A 115 5.67 2.59 -9.36
CA PRO A 115 4.45 1.78 -9.27
C PRO A 115 4.09 1.50 -7.81
N VAL A 116 2.82 1.67 -7.46
CA VAL A 116 2.20 1.00 -6.31
C VAL A 116 1.52 -0.26 -6.83
N VAL A 117 2.23 -1.39 -6.82
CA VAL A 117 1.80 -2.63 -7.50
C VAL A 117 0.81 -3.42 -6.65
N ALA A 118 1.05 -3.47 -5.33
CA ALA A 118 0.13 -4.11 -4.39
C ALA A 118 -0.85 -3.06 -3.89
N GLN A 119 -2.04 -2.98 -4.49
CA GLN A 119 -3.08 -2.07 -4.04
C GLN A 119 -4.44 -2.77 -4.12
N GLN A 120 -5.15 -2.84 -3.00
CA GLN A 120 -6.57 -3.18 -2.95
C GLN A 120 -7.18 -2.61 -1.67
N SER A 121 -8.44 -2.17 -1.76
CA SER A 121 -9.24 -1.80 -0.62
C SER A 121 -9.84 -3.01 0.09
N ILE A 122 -10.22 -2.85 1.37
CA ILE A 122 -10.90 -3.91 2.14
C ILE A 122 -12.18 -4.38 1.43
N ARG A 123 -12.96 -3.45 0.87
CA ARG A 123 -14.16 -3.75 0.07
C ARG A 123 -13.86 -4.66 -1.12
N GLU A 124 -12.73 -4.46 -1.80
CA GLU A 124 -12.35 -5.28 -2.95
C GLU A 124 -11.83 -6.66 -2.51
N LEU A 125 -11.05 -6.74 -1.44
CA LEU A 125 -10.63 -8.02 -0.86
C LEU A 125 -11.84 -8.89 -0.53
N ASP A 126 -12.83 -8.32 0.17
CA ASP A 126 -14.01 -9.05 0.59
C ASP A 126 -14.90 -9.49 -0.59
N ARG A 127 -15.03 -8.65 -1.63
CA ARG A 127 -15.80 -8.98 -2.85
C ARG A 127 -15.12 -10.03 -3.72
N THR A 128 -13.79 -10.03 -3.75
CA THR A 128 -13.02 -10.98 -4.56
C THR A 128 -12.70 -12.28 -3.82
N GLY A 129 -12.88 -12.30 -2.48
CA GLY A 129 -12.47 -13.40 -1.62
C GLY A 129 -10.95 -13.52 -1.48
N ARG A 130 -10.19 -12.51 -1.92
CA ARG A 130 -8.74 -12.49 -1.82
C ARG A 130 -8.26 -12.00 -0.46
N THR A 131 -7.07 -12.41 -0.09
CA THR A 131 -6.35 -12.00 1.10
C THR A 131 -5.33 -10.91 0.78
N ALA A 132 -4.99 -10.10 1.79
CA ALA A 132 -3.93 -9.08 1.68
C ALA A 132 -2.58 -9.72 1.27
N ARG A 133 -2.30 -10.92 1.79
CA ARG A 133 -1.11 -11.70 1.45
C ARG A 133 -1.08 -12.10 -0.02
N GLU A 134 -2.21 -12.53 -0.60
CA GLU A 134 -2.27 -12.84 -2.03
C GLU A 134 -2.02 -11.60 -2.90
N VAL A 135 -2.47 -10.41 -2.47
CA VAL A 135 -2.15 -9.16 -3.17
C VAL A 135 -0.64 -8.92 -3.17
N MET A 136 -0.01 -8.98 -2.00
CA MET A 136 1.43 -8.81 -1.85
C MET A 136 2.23 -9.84 -2.68
N ASP A 137 1.84 -11.12 -2.62
CA ASP A 137 2.52 -12.19 -3.33
C ASP A 137 2.39 -12.00 -4.85
N THR A 138 1.22 -11.59 -5.36
CA THR A 138 1.07 -11.29 -6.80
C THR A 138 1.94 -10.12 -7.26
N ALA A 139 2.12 -9.09 -6.42
CA ALA A 139 3.05 -8.00 -6.69
C ALA A 139 4.52 -8.47 -6.70
N THR A 140 4.93 -9.26 -5.69
CA THR A 140 6.26 -9.89 -5.60
C THR A 140 6.58 -10.69 -6.86
N TRP A 141 5.65 -11.53 -7.34
CA TRP A 141 5.86 -12.31 -8.57
C TRP A 141 5.92 -11.43 -9.82
N ALA A 142 5.14 -10.36 -9.89
CA ALA A 142 5.17 -9.42 -11.01
C ALA A 142 6.51 -8.69 -11.11
N VAL A 143 7.01 -8.14 -10.00
CA VAL A 143 8.30 -7.41 -9.99
C VAL A 143 9.48 -8.35 -10.26
N PHE A 144 9.43 -9.59 -9.74
CA PHE A 144 10.42 -10.60 -10.08
C PHE A 144 10.38 -10.92 -11.58
N GLN A 145 9.19 -11.21 -12.12
CA GLN A 145 9.02 -11.54 -13.53
C GLN A 145 9.59 -10.46 -14.46
N GLU A 146 9.36 -9.20 -14.15
CA GLU A 146 9.80 -8.07 -14.98
C GLU A 146 11.23 -7.61 -14.66
N ASN A 147 11.89 -8.28 -13.71
CA ASN A 147 13.18 -7.87 -13.12
C ASN A 147 13.16 -6.37 -12.76
N TYR A 148 12.07 -5.92 -12.15
CA TYR A 148 11.86 -4.53 -11.81
C TYR A 148 12.50 -4.23 -10.45
N THR A 149 13.69 -3.66 -10.48
CA THR A 149 14.53 -3.46 -9.28
C THR A 149 14.49 -2.04 -8.71
N ALA A 150 13.73 -1.12 -9.31
CA ALA A 150 13.67 0.28 -8.89
C ALA A 150 12.85 0.54 -7.62
N GLY A 151 12.22 -0.50 -7.04
CA GLY A 151 11.35 -0.41 -5.87
C GLY A 151 9.89 -0.10 -6.22
N PHE A 152 8.96 -0.72 -5.49
CA PHE A 152 7.52 -0.57 -5.68
C PHE A 152 6.80 -0.33 -4.33
N GLY A 153 5.66 0.35 -4.39
CA GLY A 153 4.82 0.60 -3.22
C GLY A 153 3.74 -0.48 -3.01
N ALA A 154 3.28 -0.61 -1.78
CA ALA A 154 2.14 -1.43 -1.40
C ALA A 154 1.14 -0.61 -0.57
N ASP A 155 0.00 -0.28 -1.16
CA ASP A 155 -1.04 0.57 -0.57
C ASP A 155 -2.24 -0.24 -0.07
N ALA A 156 -2.46 -0.13 1.23
CA ALA A 156 -3.62 -0.62 1.93
C ALA A 156 -4.73 0.41 1.81
N ASP A 157 -5.57 0.23 0.80
CA ASP A 157 -6.48 1.27 0.31
C ASP A 157 -7.78 1.34 1.15
N HIS A 158 -8.33 2.54 1.32
CA HIS A 158 -9.58 2.83 2.05
C HIS A 158 -9.76 2.11 3.42
N LEU A 159 -8.77 2.22 4.31
CA LEU A 159 -8.85 1.66 5.67
C LEU A 159 -9.76 2.49 6.56
N LYS A 160 -10.71 1.82 7.21
CA LYS A 160 -11.65 2.44 8.16
C LYS A 160 -11.45 2.01 9.62
N THR A 161 -10.81 0.86 9.85
CA THR A 161 -10.72 0.25 11.19
C THR A 161 -9.29 -0.16 11.57
N PHE A 162 -9.01 -0.27 12.86
CA PHE A 162 -7.72 -0.76 13.37
C PHE A 162 -7.45 -2.21 12.98
N LYS A 163 -8.49 -3.05 12.96
CA LYS A 163 -8.38 -4.45 12.54
C LYS A 163 -7.93 -4.58 11.08
N ASP A 164 -8.39 -3.66 10.23
CA ASP A 164 -7.97 -3.64 8.82
C ASP A 164 -6.51 -3.19 8.69
N ILE A 165 -6.04 -2.26 9.54
CA ILE A 165 -4.61 -1.95 9.65
C ILE A 165 -3.81 -3.21 9.99
N ASP A 166 -4.20 -3.96 11.01
CA ASP A 166 -3.49 -5.18 11.43
C ASP A 166 -3.38 -6.18 10.28
N ARG A 167 -4.52 -6.45 9.61
CA ARG A 167 -4.61 -7.37 8.46
C ARG A 167 -3.62 -7.00 7.35
N MET A 168 -3.43 -5.71 7.08
CA MET A 168 -2.59 -5.22 5.99
C MET A 168 -1.11 -5.12 6.43
N MET A 169 -0.86 -4.74 7.67
CA MET A 169 0.47 -4.71 8.28
C MET A 169 1.10 -6.10 8.33
N GLU A 170 0.33 -7.13 8.73
CA GLU A 170 0.76 -8.52 8.73
C GLU A 170 1.12 -9.05 7.32
N ALA A 171 0.54 -8.47 6.28
CA ALA A 171 0.86 -8.80 4.89
C ALA A 171 2.06 -8.00 4.34
N GLY A 172 2.57 -7.02 5.09
CA GLY A 172 3.75 -6.23 4.75
C GLY A 172 3.47 -5.02 3.85
N PHE A 173 2.27 -4.46 3.91
CA PHE A 173 1.96 -3.19 3.22
C PHE A 173 2.77 -2.03 3.82
N THR A 174 3.10 -1.04 2.99
CA THR A 174 3.99 0.07 3.35
C THR A 174 3.30 1.44 3.31
N MET A 175 2.16 1.53 2.64
CA MET A 175 1.31 2.72 2.57
C MET A 175 -0.09 2.36 3.10
N TYR A 176 -0.66 3.26 3.90
CA TYR A 176 -1.94 3.09 4.58
C TYR A 176 -2.84 4.28 4.25
N THR A 177 -3.81 4.07 3.36
CA THR A 177 -4.78 5.08 2.97
C THR A 177 -5.96 5.04 3.93
N ILE A 178 -6.02 6.01 4.84
CA ILE A 178 -7.07 6.12 5.85
C ILE A 178 -8.27 6.82 5.23
N ASP A 179 -9.44 6.19 5.34
CA ASP A 179 -10.71 6.71 4.91
C ASP A 179 -11.60 7.03 6.14
N PRO A 180 -11.67 8.30 6.56
CA PRO A 180 -12.53 8.75 7.65
C PRO A 180 -13.90 9.25 7.15
N SER A 181 -14.33 8.89 5.92
CA SER A 181 -15.58 9.39 5.31
C SER A 181 -16.82 9.20 6.19
N ASP A 182 -16.89 8.09 6.94
CA ASP A 182 -17.99 7.79 7.88
C ASP A 182 -18.10 8.82 9.02
N TYR A 183 -17.04 9.59 9.26
CA TYR A 183 -16.96 10.62 10.30
C TYR A 183 -17.06 12.05 9.74
N VAL A 184 -17.29 12.21 8.44
CA VAL A 184 -17.53 13.52 7.80
C VAL A 184 -18.99 13.90 7.97
N ASP A 185 -19.28 14.98 8.68
CA ASP A 185 -20.66 15.46 8.88
C ASP A 185 -21.14 16.30 7.70
N ASN A 186 -21.73 15.61 6.72
CA ASN A 186 -22.28 16.22 5.53
C ASN A 186 -23.55 17.06 5.78
N ARG A 187 -24.21 16.92 6.94
CA ARG A 187 -25.43 17.67 7.28
C ARG A 187 -25.16 19.14 7.57
N VAL A 188 -23.88 19.51 7.79
CA VAL A 188 -23.44 20.88 8.05
C VAL A 188 -23.91 21.90 6.99
N VAL A 189 -24.16 21.43 5.77
CA VAL A 189 -24.66 22.24 4.64
C VAL A 189 -26.08 22.75 4.85
N ASP A 190 -26.88 22.02 5.62
CA ASP A 190 -28.29 22.31 5.89
C ASP A 190 -28.49 22.98 7.26
N MET A 191 -27.41 23.16 8.04
CA MET A 191 -27.49 23.74 9.39
C MET A 191 -27.64 25.26 9.34
N ASP A 192 -28.59 25.77 10.13
CA ASP A 192 -28.62 27.19 10.49
C ASP A 192 -27.52 27.55 11.51
N GLU A 193 -27.40 28.84 11.84
CA GLU A 193 -26.36 29.33 12.75
C GLU A 193 -26.47 28.77 14.18
N SER A 194 -27.69 28.55 14.67
CA SER A 194 -27.92 28.01 16.01
C SER A 194 -27.56 26.53 16.07
N GLN A 195 -28.02 25.75 15.08
CA GLN A 195 -27.69 24.33 14.94
C GLN A 195 -26.20 24.12 14.79
N LEU A 196 -25.54 24.94 13.95
CA LEU A 196 -24.09 24.90 13.78
C LEU A 196 -23.35 25.24 15.07
N GLY A 197 -23.83 26.24 15.82
CA GLY A 197 -23.26 26.62 17.11
C GLY A 197 -23.32 25.48 18.12
N GLN A 198 -24.46 24.79 18.20
CA GLN A 198 -24.63 23.61 19.05
C GLN A 198 -23.71 22.46 18.62
N ALA A 199 -23.74 22.09 17.34
CA ALA A 199 -22.90 21.01 16.81
C ALA A 199 -21.40 21.28 17.02
N PHE A 200 -20.97 22.54 16.89
CA PHE A 200 -19.60 22.96 17.16
C PHE A 200 -19.24 22.80 18.65
N ALA A 201 -20.14 23.16 19.57
CA ALA A 201 -19.92 22.98 21.01
C ALA A 201 -19.86 21.49 21.42
N GLU A 202 -20.57 20.62 20.70
CA GLU A 202 -20.64 19.17 20.95
C GLU A 202 -19.47 18.36 20.31
N LEU A 203 -18.55 19.03 19.62
CA LEU A 203 -17.33 18.37 19.16
C LEU A 203 -16.50 17.85 20.34
N PRO A 204 -15.72 16.77 20.15
CA PRO A 204 -14.96 16.13 21.23
C PRO A 204 -13.65 16.91 21.46
N TRP A 205 -13.77 18.16 21.89
CA TRP A 205 -12.67 19.13 21.96
C TRP A 205 -11.49 18.65 22.80
N ASP A 206 -11.75 17.96 23.92
CA ASP A 206 -10.72 17.37 24.76
C ASP A 206 -9.86 16.35 24.01
N GLN A 207 -10.49 15.51 23.17
CA GLN A 207 -9.78 14.50 22.36
C GLN A 207 -9.06 15.14 21.17
N LEU A 208 -9.61 16.23 20.63
CA LEU A 208 -8.97 17.07 19.62
C LEU A 208 -7.81 17.90 20.19
N GLY A 209 -7.60 17.89 21.51
CA GLY A 209 -6.54 18.64 22.18
C GLY A 209 -6.72 20.15 22.05
N ASN A 210 -7.96 20.64 22.06
CA ASN A 210 -8.26 22.06 21.89
C ASN A 210 -9.47 22.48 22.72
N THR A 211 -9.83 23.77 22.67
CA THR A 211 -11.11 24.29 23.16
C THR A 211 -11.83 25.01 22.02
N PRO A 212 -13.17 25.14 22.07
CA PRO A 212 -13.92 25.86 21.03
C PRO A 212 -13.36 27.27 20.78
N GLU A 213 -13.05 28.01 21.84
CA GLU A 213 -12.55 29.38 21.79
C GLU A 213 -11.12 29.44 21.23
N SER A 214 -10.23 28.58 21.72
CA SER A 214 -8.83 28.53 21.28
C SER A 214 -8.73 28.16 19.80
N PHE A 215 -9.56 27.21 19.34
CA PHE A 215 -9.63 26.82 17.93
C PHE A 215 -10.07 28.00 17.06
N LEU A 216 -11.10 28.75 17.47
CA LEU A 216 -11.54 29.94 16.74
C LEU A 216 -10.47 31.04 16.71
N VAL A 217 -9.77 31.30 17.82
CA VAL A 217 -8.66 32.27 17.85
C VAL A 217 -7.52 31.87 16.92
N SER A 218 -7.25 30.57 16.79
CA SER A 218 -6.13 30.07 15.98
C SER A 218 -6.37 30.18 14.47
N TYR A 219 -7.63 30.09 14.04
CA TYR A 219 -7.96 29.97 12.61
C TYR A 219 -8.88 31.07 12.08
N ALA A 220 -9.83 31.58 12.87
CA ALA A 220 -10.83 32.50 12.37
C ALA A 220 -10.27 33.91 12.23
N ASP A 221 -10.57 34.54 11.09
CA ASP A 221 -10.16 35.89 10.69
C ASP A 221 -8.62 36.06 10.60
N VAL A 222 -7.87 34.96 10.76
CA VAL A 222 -6.43 34.86 10.55
C VAL A 222 -6.14 34.80 9.05
N THR A 223 -5.14 35.55 8.60
CA THR A 223 -4.71 35.56 7.20
C THR A 223 -3.61 34.52 6.98
N PHE A 224 -3.91 33.48 6.20
CA PHE A 224 -2.93 32.49 5.75
C PHE A 224 -2.46 32.83 4.33
N ARG A 225 -1.14 32.98 4.15
CA ARG A 225 -0.54 33.20 2.82
C ARG A 225 0.15 31.92 2.37
N LEU A 226 -0.38 31.31 1.33
CA LEU A 226 0.19 30.11 0.72
C LEU A 226 1.35 30.48 -0.20
N GLN A 227 2.28 29.55 -0.40
CA GLN A 227 3.49 29.79 -1.21
C GLN A 227 3.18 30.10 -2.69
N ASN A 228 2.04 29.64 -3.20
CA ASN A 228 1.55 29.91 -4.54
C ASN A 228 0.87 31.29 -4.70
N GLY A 229 0.89 32.12 -3.66
CA GLY A 229 0.29 33.47 -3.66
C GLY A 229 -1.19 33.52 -3.28
N ILE A 230 -1.86 32.37 -3.09
CA ILE A 230 -3.23 32.33 -2.57
C ILE A 230 -3.24 32.83 -1.13
N THR A 231 -4.21 33.68 -0.81
CA THR A 231 -4.45 34.16 0.55
C THR A 231 -5.80 33.66 1.04
N LEU A 232 -5.83 33.01 2.20
CA LEU A 232 -7.04 32.54 2.87
C LEU A 232 -7.29 33.40 4.10
N GLN A 233 -8.54 33.82 4.30
CA GLN A 233 -8.97 34.48 5.53
C GLN A 233 -10.33 33.92 5.94
N PRO A 234 -10.37 32.70 6.50
CA PRO A 234 -11.62 32.04 6.83
C PRO A 234 -12.31 32.76 7.99
N THR A 235 -13.59 33.07 7.82
CA THR A 235 -14.39 33.70 8.88
C THR A 235 -14.67 32.71 10.02
N ARG A 236 -15.13 33.20 11.17
CA ARG A 236 -15.64 32.35 12.27
C ARG A 236 -16.68 31.34 11.78
N LEU A 237 -17.57 31.73 10.86
CA LEU A 237 -18.57 30.84 10.27
C LEU A 237 -17.92 29.73 9.44
N ASN A 238 -16.91 30.07 8.62
CA ASN A 238 -16.18 29.08 7.83
C ASN A 238 -15.48 28.05 8.74
N ILE A 239 -14.81 28.51 9.80
CA ILE A 239 -14.10 27.65 10.75
C ILE A 239 -15.06 26.74 11.51
N LYS A 240 -16.21 27.26 11.98
CA LYS A 240 -17.24 26.42 12.62
C LYS A 240 -17.75 25.33 11.68
N ARG A 241 -18.07 25.67 10.43
CA ARG A 241 -18.51 24.69 9.42
C ARG A 241 -17.44 23.63 9.14
N ALA A 242 -16.19 24.03 8.95
CA ALA A 242 -15.09 23.11 8.72
C ALA A 242 -14.87 22.18 9.92
N ALA A 243 -14.89 22.71 11.15
CA ALA A 243 -14.74 21.93 12.36
C ALA A 243 -15.90 20.94 12.56
N VAL A 244 -17.14 21.35 12.34
CA VAL A 244 -18.30 20.44 12.43
C VAL A 244 -18.22 19.37 11.34
N LYS A 245 -17.87 19.74 10.10
CA LYS A 245 -17.75 18.80 8.99
C LYS A 245 -16.65 17.76 9.21
N TYR A 246 -15.45 18.19 9.63
CA TYR A 246 -14.25 17.36 9.59
C TYR A 246 -13.65 17.03 10.96
N GLY A 247 -14.09 17.64 12.05
CA GLY A 247 -13.48 17.47 13.37
C GLY A 247 -13.44 16.00 13.81
N ARG A 248 -14.53 15.27 13.62
CA ARG A 248 -14.58 13.82 13.94
C ARG A 248 -13.74 12.99 12.98
N ALA A 249 -13.70 13.34 11.69
CA ALA A 249 -12.84 12.70 10.70
C ALA A 249 -11.34 12.89 10.99
N ILE A 250 -10.93 14.09 11.39
CA ILE A 250 -9.56 14.40 11.82
C ILE A 250 -9.21 13.59 13.07
N LEU A 251 -10.11 13.52 14.05
CA LEU A 251 -9.89 12.73 15.25
C LEU A 251 -9.70 11.25 14.94
N HIS A 252 -10.59 10.66 14.11
CA HIS A 252 -10.49 9.26 13.71
C HIS A 252 -9.17 8.97 12.97
N THR A 253 -8.81 9.85 12.03
CA THR A 253 -7.55 9.75 11.30
C THR A 253 -6.34 9.81 12.23
N GLN A 254 -6.35 10.73 13.20
CA GLN A 254 -5.29 10.82 14.21
C GLN A 254 -5.20 9.54 15.06
N GLN A 255 -6.33 8.96 15.45
CA GLN A 255 -6.37 7.70 16.21
C GLN A 255 -5.81 6.54 15.40
N MET A 256 -6.19 6.40 14.12
CA MET A 256 -5.64 5.39 13.21
C MET A 256 -4.14 5.57 12.98
N TYR A 257 -3.68 6.81 12.77
CA TYR A 257 -2.26 7.11 12.64
C TYR A 257 -1.47 6.73 13.90
N ARG A 258 -1.96 7.12 15.09
CA ARG A 258 -1.34 6.72 16.36
C ARG A 258 -1.33 5.21 16.52
N TYR A 259 -2.43 4.54 16.19
CA TYR A 259 -2.51 3.08 16.26
C TYR A 259 -1.41 2.41 15.42
N ILE A 260 -1.16 2.88 14.20
CA ILE A 260 -0.05 2.41 13.35
C ILE A 260 1.30 2.59 14.08
N LYS A 261 1.57 3.80 14.58
CA LYS A 261 2.87 4.13 15.20
C LYS A 261 3.10 3.47 16.55
N ASP A 262 2.07 3.30 17.36
CA ASP A 262 2.16 2.73 18.70
C ASP A 262 2.20 1.19 18.67
N THR A 263 1.43 0.57 17.76
CA THR A 263 1.36 -0.89 17.64
C THR A 263 2.53 -1.45 16.82
N TYR A 264 3.01 -0.69 15.83
CA TYR A 264 4.05 -1.11 14.89
C TYR A 264 5.20 -0.09 14.80
N PRO A 265 5.92 0.19 15.91
CA PRO A 265 6.94 1.23 15.97
C PRO A 265 8.14 1.00 15.03
N GLU A 266 8.42 -0.27 14.72
CA GLU A 266 9.52 -0.67 13.83
C GLU A 266 9.10 -0.73 12.35
N ALA A 267 7.80 -0.51 12.04
CA ALA A 267 7.30 -0.55 10.68
C ALA A 267 7.34 0.84 10.03
N ASP A 268 8.29 1.00 9.12
CA ASP A 268 8.30 2.10 8.17
C ASP A 268 6.97 2.14 7.39
N SER A 269 6.29 3.29 7.44
CA SER A 269 4.92 3.43 6.93
C SER A 269 4.66 4.84 6.41
N GLU A 270 4.01 4.89 5.24
CA GLU A 270 3.38 6.06 4.64
C GLU A 270 1.90 6.08 4.98
N VAL A 271 1.34 7.29 5.16
CA VAL A 271 -0.08 7.47 5.43
C VAL A 271 -0.65 8.47 4.45
N GLU A 272 -1.70 8.06 3.77
CA GLU A 272 -2.57 8.91 2.98
C GLU A 272 -3.88 9.13 3.75
N ILE A 273 -4.49 10.30 3.59
CA ILE A 273 -5.78 10.63 4.18
C ILE A 273 -6.73 10.90 3.03
N SER A 274 -7.68 10.00 2.79
CA SER A 274 -8.63 10.14 1.70
C SER A 274 -9.94 10.74 2.17
N VAL A 275 -10.40 11.80 1.50
CA VAL A 275 -11.72 12.42 1.72
C VAL A 275 -12.50 12.56 0.40
N ASP A 276 -12.18 11.70 -0.56
CA ASP A 276 -12.71 11.71 -1.91
C ASP A 276 -14.13 11.11 -2.01
N GLU A 277 -14.44 10.10 -1.19
CA GLU A 277 -15.77 9.47 -1.11
C GLU A 277 -16.80 10.31 -0.29
N THR A 278 -16.86 11.62 -0.54
CA THR A 278 -17.86 12.51 0.09
C THR A 278 -18.79 13.15 -0.95
N PRO A 279 -20.10 13.37 -0.63
CA PRO A 279 -21.06 13.91 -1.59
C PRO A 279 -20.82 15.39 -1.93
N TYR A 280 -19.95 16.08 -1.19
CA TYR A 280 -19.65 17.49 -1.35
C TYR A 280 -18.15 17.70 -1.56
N PRO A 281 -17.74 18.57 -2.49
CA PRO A 281 -16.32 18.81 -2.74
C PRO A 281 -15.60 19.32 -1.49
N THR A 282 -14.32 18.96 -1.38
CA THR A 282 -13.42 19.51 -0.38
C THR A 282 -13.09 20.95 -0.76
N THR A 283 -13.65 21.91 -0.03
CA THR A 283 -13.36 23.33 -0.24
C THR A 283 -11.90 23.64 0.12
N PRO A 284 -11.15 24.38 -0.73
CA PRO A 284 -9.78 24.81 -0.44
C PRO A 284 -9.62 25.68 0.81
#